data_AF-A0A177EQS5-F1
#
_entry.id   AF-A0A177EQS5-F1
#
_cell.length_a   1.000
_cell.length_b   1.000
_cell.length_c   1.000
_cell.angle_alpha   90.00
_cell.angle_beta   90.00
_cell.angle_gamma   90.00
#
_symmetry.space_group_name_H-M   'P 1'
#
loop_
_entity.id
_entity.type
_entity.pdbx_description
1 polymer ?
#
loop_
_entity_poly.entity_id
_entity_poly.type
_entity_poly.pdbx_seq_one_letter_code
_entity_poly.pdbx_strand_id
1 'polypeptide(L)'
;MGVPSLFRWIAKRYPKSINAVSGQEVDNLYLDLNGIIHPCCHPRNREPPGSEEEMFREIFKTVDHLVSIVRPKHLLYIAVDGVAPRAKMNQQRERRFRPKDASDGHVEGGFDPNTITPGTPFMYRLHCAIIRYIEQRQSAGINGWKQLAVIYSGCDVPGEGEHKVYDFVRSIKGTGVRHVICGLDADLIFLSLATHEKSFKVLREDVFFLEKEERSTCKLCKKEGHSTGNCNPNAFPPYIYLDIDIIRRYLYTDFSTAINARFDFERILDDWIFVCFFVGNDFLPSIPSMDIKVAAIETITTSYINNLLTRRQYLTEDSKINMAELSVLMDTLGETEEKLLRAKLAGYVKNAKRRGETPREEDLKVKLYEEKGRLEYYSSKMHANSPEDITNVCVEYLRGLSWILQYYYKGCPSWNWYYPLHFAPLAQDIADTLKKMPHLLFDFSKGAARKPLEQVMAVLPPSSASSIPEGLYPIFNEMPENYPDEVKIDMFGKTQAWQGVALLPFFDCDKLVSLVREHSRNLPLDEIYRNVEGCDLLFLPTANKNYATAETLYTNFTKTSNVKIMGKFYSGRATIHSSASMPGDSQRLIEEAKNYVVKSISVVFVPIKKQIY
;
A
#
# COMPACT_ATOMS: atom_id res chain seq x y z
N MET A 1 11.43 1.18 -5.80
CA MET A 1 11.27 2.63 -5.53
C MET A 1 10.94 2.85 -4.05
N GLY A 2 11.36 3.95 -3.43
CA GLY A 2 10.92 4.30 -2.07
C GLY A 2 9.97 5.49 -2.10
N VAL A 3 8.99 5.51 -1.19
CA VAL A 3 8.05 6.62 -0.96
C VAL A 3 8.72 8.00 -1.01
N PRO A 4 9.87 8.23 -0.34
CA PRO A 4 10.51 9.54 -0.35
C PRO A 4 11.23 9.88 -1.66
N SER A 5 11.52 8.90 -2.52
CA SER A 5 12.24 9.14 -3.78
C SER A 5 11.28 9.60 -4.88
N LEU A 6 10.12 8.94 -5.02
CA LEU A 6 9.12 9.33 -6.02
C LEU A 6 8.49 10.68 -5.68
N PHE A 7 8.08 10.89 -4.43
CA PHE A 7 7.49 12.17 -4.03
C PHE A 7 8.46 13.34 -4.25
N ARG A 8 9.74 13.19 -3.91
CA ARG A 8 10.75 14.23 -4.19
C ARG A 8 10.96 14.47 -5.69
N TRP A 9 10.91 13.42 -6.50
CA TRP A 9 10.97 13.55 -7.96
C TRP A 9 9.78 14.37 -8.50
N ILE A 10 8.56 14.07 -8.06
CA ILE A 10 7.34 14.82 -8.42
C ILE A 10 7.40 16.25 -7.90
N ALA A 11 7.76 16.46 -6.63
CA ALA A 11 7.85 17.81 -6.04
C ALA A 11 8.83 18.71 -6.80
N LYS A 12 9.94 18.13 -7.29
CA LYS A 12 10.93 18.86 -8.09
C LYS A 12 10.44 19.14 -9.50
N ARG A 13 9.83 18.16 -10.17
CA ARG A 13 9.43 18.25 -11.58
C ARG A 13 8.11 19.00 -11.77
N TYR A 14 7.16 18.80 -10.87
CA TYR A 14 5.78 19.29 -10.92
C TYR A 14 5.42 20.12 -9.67
N PRO A 15 6.17 21.19 -9.34
CA PRO A 15 6.05 21.87 -8.05
C PRO A 15 4.66 22.46 -7.76
N LYS A 16 3.93 22.89 -8.80
CA LYS A 16 2.58 23.44 -8.64
C LYS A 16 1.52 22.40 -8.25
N SER A 17 1.85 21.10 -8.31
CA SER A 17 0.95 20.05 -7.83
C SER A 17 0.83 20.05 -6.30
N ILE A 18 1.77 20.67 -5.58
CA ILE A 18 1.77 20.71 -4.12
C ILE A 18 1.12 21.99 -3.63
N ASN A 19 0.10 21.85 -2.79
CA ASN A 19 -0.70 22.96 -2.27
C ASN A 19 -0.96 22.81 -0.77
N ALA A 20 -1.08 23.93 -0.06
CA ALA A 20 -1.53 23.92 1.32
C ALA A 20 -2.98 23.43 1.42
N VAL A 21 -3.34 22.80 2.54
CA VAL A 21 -4.71 22.36 2.81
C VAL A 21 -5.57 23.58 3.16
N SER A 22 -6.20 24.21 2.16
CA SER A 22 -7.14 25.32 2.40
C SER A 22 -8.18 25.51 1.30
N GLY A 23 -9.36 26.04 1.68
CA GLY A 23 -10.32 26.70 0.79
C GLY A 23 -11.06 25.86 -0.24
N GLN A 24 -10.82 24.55 -0.33
CA GLN A 24 -11.41 23.69 -1.37
C GLN A 24 -12.46 22.75 -0.79
N GLU A 25 -13.60 22.68 -1.46
CA GLU A 25 -14.65 21.73 -1.12
C GLU A 25 -14.27 20.31 -1.55
N VAL A 26 -14.42 19.36 -0.63
CA VAL A 26 -14.15 17.93 -0.82
C VAL A 26 -15.44 17.16 -0.58
N ASP A 27 -15.77 16.23 -1.46
CA ASP A 27 -16.99 15.42 -1.31
C ASP A 27 -16.71 14.20 -0.44
N ASN A 28 -15.64 13.47 -0.77
CA ASN A 28 -15.27 12.22 -0.12
C ASN A 28 -13.81 12.27 0.35
N LEU A 29 -13.60 11.94 1.64
CA LEU A 29 -12.29 11.71 2.25
C LEU A 29 -12.10 10.20 2.44
N TYR A 30 -10.97 9.68 2.01
CA TYR A 30 -10.55 8.29 2.21
C TYR A 30 -9.31 8.28 3.10
N LEU A 31 -9.31 7.44 4.14
CA LEU A 31 -8.18 7.28 5.04
C LEU A 31 -7.63 5.86 4.86
N ASP A 32 -6.39 5.75 4.42
CA ASP A 32 -5.59 4.56 4.67
C ASP A 32 -5.06 4.66 6.11
N LEU A 33 -5.71 3.94 7.02
CA LEU A 33 -5.48 4.07 8.44
C LEU A 33 -4.16 3.43 8.86
N ASN A 34 -3.58 2.51 8.09
CA ASN A 34 -2.28 1.93 8.41
C ASN A 34 -1.18 2.99 8.38
N GLY A 35 -1.26 3.95 7.45
CA GLY A 35 -0.40 5.14 7.42
C GLY A 35 -0.54 6.07 8.64
N ILE A 36 -1.59 5.90 9.46
CA ILE A 36 -1.85 6.68 10.69
C ILE A 36 -1.54 5.86 11.95
N ILE A 37 -1.92 4.58 11.98
CA ILE A 37 -1.69 3.67 13.11
C ILE A 37 -0.20 3.61 13.44
N HIS A 38 0.65 3.44 12.42
CA HIS A 38 2.08 3.32 12.61
C HIS A 38 2.67 4.56 13.33
N PRO A 39 2.57 5.80 12.80
CA PRO A 39 3.08 6.99 13.49
C PRO A 39 2.46 7.26 14.88
N CYS A 40 1.21 6.85 15.12
CA CYS A 40 0.57 7.02 16.42
C CYS A 40 1.11 6.03 17.48
N CYS A 41 1.43 4.80 17.09
CA CYS A 41 1.92 3.76 18.00
C CYS A 41 3.45 3.82 18.24
N HIS A 42 4.24 4.23 17.24
CA HIS A 42 5.70 4.37 17.34
C HIS A 42 6.18 5.69 16.71
N PRO A 43 5.83 6.84 17.31
CA PRO A 43 6.25 8.14 16.80
C PRO A 43 7.78 8.27 16.81
N ARG A 44 8.35 8.90 15.77
CA ARG A 44 9.81 9.11 15.67
C ARG A 44 10.34 10.24 16.54
N ASN A 45 9.51 11.27 16.78
CA ASN A 45 9.94 12.56 17.34
C ASN A 45 9.42 12.83 18.77
N ARG A 46 8.72 11.85 19.36
CA ARG A 46 8.23 11.90 20.74
C ARG A 46 8.25 10.50 21.35
N GLU A 47 8.07 10.42 22.66
CA GLU A 47 7.96 9.13 23.34
C GLU A 47 6.73 8.35 22.84
N PRO A 48 6.85 7.03 22.64
CA PRO A 48 5.72 6.18 22.31
C PRO A 48 4.64 6.21 23.40
N PRO A 49 3.36 6.04 23.07
CA PRO A 49 2.30 5.93 24.06
C PRO A 49 2.54 4.75 25.00
N GLY A 50 2.18 4.89 26.29
CA GLY A 50 2.43 3.90 27.32
C GLY A 50 1.44 2.74 27.35
N SER A 51 0.29 2.86 26.69
CA SER A 51 -0.74 1.82 26.62
C SER A 51 -1.48 1.81 25.28
N GLU A 52 -2.19 0.71 24.98
CA GLU A 52 -3.04 0.62 23.79
C GLU A 52 -4.15 1.68 23.79
N GLU A 53 -4.75 1.99 24.94
CA GLU A 53 -5.77 3.03 25.05
C GLU A 53 -5.23 4.42 24.71
N GLU A 54 -3.97 4.70 25.04
CA GLU A 54 -3.32 5.94 24.62
C GLU A 54 -3.05 5.95 23.11
N MET A 55 -2.64 4.82 22.53
CA MET A 55 -2.44 4.69 21.08
C MET A 55 -3.76 4.93 20.32
N PHE A 56 -4.85 4.31 20.76
CA PHE A 56 -6.18 4.49 20.15
C PHE A 56 -6.62 5.96 20.21
N ARG A 57 -6.36 6.63 21.34
CA ARG A 57 -6.70 8.03 21.51
C ARG A 57 -5.93 8.92 20.53
N GLU A 58 -4.64 8.64 20.31
CA GLU A 58 -3.82 9.37 19.35
C GLU A 58 -4.27 9.12 17.89
N ILE A 59 -4.67 7.89 17.57
CA ILE A 59 -5.26 7.55 16.25
C ILE A 59 -6.54 8.36 16.03
N PHE A 60 -7.47 8.35 17.00
CA PHE A 60 -8.75 9.05 16.89
C PHE A 60 -8.61 10.56 16.84
N LYS A 61 -7.70 11.15 17.63
CA LYS A 61 -7.33 12.56 17.53
C LYS A 61 -6.83 12.92 16.12
N THR A 62 -6.02 12.04 15.53
CA THR A 62 -5.50 12.24 14.17
C THR A 62 -6.62 12.17 13.13
N VAL A 63 -7.52 11.18 13.23
CA VAL A 63 -8.70 11.10 12.34
C VAL A 63 -9.58 12.34 12.47
N ASP A 64 -9.88 12.80 13.69
CA ASP A 64 -10.65 14.03 13.91
C ASP A 64 -9.95 15.26 13.29
N HIS A 65 -8.63 15.37 13.46
CA HIS A 65 -7.85 16.43 12.86
C HIS A 65 -7.97 16.43 11.33
N LEU A 66 -7.78 15.26 10.70
CA LEU A 66 -7.91 15.10 9.25
C LEU A 66 -9.31 15.49 8.75
N VAL A 67 -10.37 15.03 9.43
CA VAL A 67 -11.74 15.43 9.10
C VAL A 67 -11.93 16.95 9.24
N SER A 68 -11.32 17.57 10.25
CA SER A 68 -11.43 19.02 10.50
C SER A 68 -10.75 19.90 9.46
N ILE A 69 -9.60 19.46 8.91
CA ILE A 69 -8.84 20.19 7.91
C ILE A 69 -9.36 19.94 6.48
N VAL A 70 -9.79 18.72 6.18
CA VAL A 70 -10.31 18.34 4.86
C VAL A 70 -11.77 18.77 4.68
N ARG A 71 -12.58 18.63 5.74
CA ARG A 71 -14.02 18.97 5.78
C ARG A 71 -14.84 18.26 4.68
N PRO A 72 -14.80 16.92 4.60
CA PRO A 72 -15.58 16.18 3.61
C PRO A 72 -17.09 16.44 3.78
N LYS A 73 -17.81 16.56 2.65
CA LYS A 73 -19.24 16.93 2.65
C LYS A 73 -20.19 15.73 2.73
N HIS A 74 -19.77 14.57 2.19
CA HIS A 74 -20.69 13.45 1.94
C HIS A 74 -20.22 12.12 2.50
N LEU A 75 -18.94 11.78 2.35
CA LEU A 75 -18.40 10.48 2.76
C LEU A 75 -17.05 10.61 3.46
N LEU A 76 -16.89 9.85 4.53
CA LEU A 76 -15.60 9.43 5.07
C LEU A 76 -15.47 7.91 4.88
N TYR A 77 -14.43 7.46 4.19
CA TYR A 77 -14.10 6.05 4.06
C TYR A 77 -12.86 5.79 4.93
N ILE A 78 -12.96 4.89 5.90
CA ILE A 78 -11.84 4.48 6.76
C ILE A 78 -11.48 3.05 6.37
N ALA A 79 -10.29 2.86 5.80
CA ALA A 79 -9.76 1.56 5.43
C ALA A 79 -8.61 1.19 6.35
N VAL A 80 -8.66 -0.02 6.91
CA VAL A 80 -7.55 -0.65 7.63
C VAL A 80 -7.06 -1.80 6.76
N ASP A 81 -5.76 -2.06 6.71
CA ASP A 81 -5.26 -3.27 6.04
C ASP A 81 -5.95 -4.50 6.63
N GLY A 82 -6.45 -5.37 5.75
CA GLY A 82 -6.82 -6.73 6.07
C GLY A 82 -5.85 -7.72 5.43
N VAL A 83 -6.27 -8.97 5.28
CA VAL A 83 -5.41 -10.00 4.67
C VAL A 83 -5.06 -9.60 3.24
N ALA A 84 -3.77 -9.47 2.95
CA ALA A 84 -3.25 -9.03 1.67
C ALA A 84 -3.06 -10.21 0.70
N PRO A 85 -2.93 -9.97 -0.62
CA PRO A 85 -2.52 -11.01 -1.56
C PRO A 85 -1.14 -11.57 -1.22
N ARG A 86 -0.88 -12.84 -1.57
CA ARG A 86 0.41 -13.50 -1.28
C ARG A 86 1.61 -12.71 -1.82
N ALA A 87 1.47 -12.07 -2.99
CA ALA A 87 2.49 -11.19 -3.54
C ALA A 87 2.92 -10.10 -2.54
N LYS A 88 1.99 -9.48 -1.81
CA LYS A 88 2.28 -8.50 -0.76
C LYS A 88 2.76 -9.14 0.53
N MET A 89 2.20 -10.29 0.92
CA MET A 89 2.58 -11.00 2.16
C MET A 89 4.07 -11.30 2.21
N ASN A 90 4.70 -11.66 1.09
CA ASN A 90 6.15 -11.88 1.03
C ASN A 90 6.94 -10.62 1.41
N GLN A 91 6.52 -9.46 0.89
CA GLN A 91 7.15 -8.20 1.19
C GLN A 91 6.91 -7.76 2.64
N GLN A 92 5.70 -7.98 3.16
CA GLN A 92 5.40 -7.75 4.58
C GLN A 92 6.31 -8.62 5.44
N ARG A 93 6.39 -9.92 5.16
CA ARG A 93 7.26 -10.85 5.87
C ARG A 93 8.73 -10.40 5.84
N GLU A 94 9.24 -10.00 4.67
CA GLU A 94 10.61 -9.50 4.54
C GLU A 94 10.86 -8.31 5.48
N ARG A 95 9.90 -7.37 5.56
CA ARG A 95 9.99 -6.20 6.47
C ARG A 95 9.96 -6.62 7.95
N ARG A 96 9.16 -7.62 8.34
CA ARG A 96 8.95 -8.03 9.74
C ARG A 96 10.09 -8.88 10.31
N PHE A 97 10.72 -9.69 9.47
CA PHE A 97 11.85 -10.55 9.81
C PHE A 97 13.21 -9.86 9.71
N ARG A 98 13.25 -8.65 9.14
CA ARG A 98 14.50 -7.89 9.05
C ARG A 98 15.01 -7.58 10.46
N PRO A 99 16.32 -7.75 10.74
CA PRO A 99 16.91 -7.34 12.00
C PRO A 99 16.61 -5.87 12.24
N LYS A 100 16.06 -5.54 13.42
CA LYS A 100 15.84 -4.14 13.81
C LYS A 100 17.21 -3.52 14.10
N ASP A 101 17.49 -2.35 13.53
CA ASP A 101 18.80 -1.70 13.71
C ASP A 101 18.96 -1.34 15.20
N ALA A 102 20.20 -1.33 15.73
CA ALA A 102 20.47 -0.93 17.12
C ALA A 102 20.01 0.51 17.45
N SER A 103 19.73 1.33 16.43
CA SER A 103 19.12 2.67 16.53
C SER A 103 17.60 2.68 16.66
N ASP A 104 16.90 1.56 16.43
CA ASP A 104 15.43 1.46 16.52
C ASP A 104 14.92 1.44 17.98
N GLY A 105 15.79 1.75 18.95
CA GLY A 105 15.39 2.08 20.32
C GLY A 105 14.54 0.99 20.96
N HIS A 106 14.92 -0.28 20.76
CA HIS A 106 14.19 -1.39 21.35
C HIS A 106 14.31 -1.31 22.88
N VAL A 107 13.30 -0.73 23.51
CA VAL A 107 13.11 -0.81 24.95
C VAL A 107 12.50 -2.18 25.21
N GLU A 108 13.16 -3.02 26.01
CA GLU A 108 12.54 -4.23 26.54
C GLU A 108 11.21 -3.84 27.23
N GLY A 109 10.10 -4.47 26.82
CA GLY A 109 8.76 -4.11 27.29
C GLY A 109 8.02 -3.03 26.46
N GLY A 110 8.59 -2.55 25.35
CA GLY A 110 7.93 -1.62 24.42
C GLY A 110 6.93 -2.29 23.46
N PHE A 111 6.06 -1.48 22.84
CA PHE A 111 5.08 -1.93 21.84
C PHE A 111 5.78 -2.58 20.63
N ASP A 112 5.37 -3.80 20.25
CA ASP A 112 5.90 -4.47 19.05
C ASP A 112 5.15 -4.00 17.79
N PRO A 113 5.79 -3.26 16.85
CA PRO A 113 5.13 -2.76 15.64
C PRO A 113 4.66 -3.86 14.68
N ASN A 114 5.14 -5.09 14.84
CA ASN A 114 4.69 -6.25 14.07
C ASN A 114 3.25 -6.65 14.43
N THR A 115 2.79 -6.25 15.62
CA THR A 115 1.42 -6.41 16.10
C THR A 115 0.40 -5.67 15.23
N ILE A 116 0.82 -4.66 14.45
CA ILE A 116 0.00 -3.99 13.43
C ILE A 116 -0.08 -4.89 12.20
N THR A 117 -0.78 -6.03 12.36
CA THR A 117 -1.00 -7.05 11.34
C THR A 117 -2.42 -7.62 11.54
N PRO A 118 -3.23 -7.78 10.48
CA PRO A 118 -4.55 -8.40 10.56
C PRO A 118 -4.50 -9.77 11.21
N GLY A 119 -5.41 -10.05 12.15
CA GLY A 119 -5.46 -11.31 12.90
C GLY A 119 -4.77 -11.29 14.26
N THR A 120 -4.08 -10.20 14.62
CA THR A 120 -3.52 -10.03 15.98
C THR A 120 -4.60 -9.54 16.97
N PRO A 121 -4.43 -9.80 18.28
CA PRO A 121 -5.34 -9.30 19.30
C PRO A 121 -5.51 -7.77 19.28
N PHE A 122 -4.40 -7.03 19.09
CA PHE A 122 -4.40 -5.57 19.01
C PHE A 122 -5.26 -5.04 17.87
N MET A 123 -5.11 -5.59 16.66
CA MET A 123 -5.87 -5.13 15.50
C MET A 123 -7.37 -5.41 15.67
N TYR A 124 -7.73 -6.51 16.34
CA TYR A 124 -9.11 -6.81 16.68
C TYR A 124 -9.70 -5.84 17.72
N ARG A 125 -8.93 -5.51 18.77
CA ARG A 125 -9.34 -4.49 19.76
C ARG A 125 -9.48 -3.10 19.13
N LEU A 126 -8.54 -2.72 18.27
CA LEU A 126 -8.58 -1.48 17.51
C LEU A 126 -9.81 -1.44 16.58
N HIS A 127 -10.12 -2.54 15.88
CA HIS A 127 -11.32 -2.65 15.06
C HIS A 127 -12.60 -2.36 15.86
N CYS A 128 -12.77 -3.01 17.01
CA CYS A 128 -13.89 -2.76 17.91
C CYS A 128 -13.92 -1.31 18.43
N ALA A 129 -12.75 -0.72 18.71
CA ALA A 129 -12.64 0.66 19.18
C ALA A 129 -13.03 1.66 18.09
N ILE A 130 -12.62 1.43 16.83
CA ILE A 130 -12.96 2.30 15.68
C ILE A 130 -14.48 2.32 15.45
N ILE A 131 -15.16 1.17 15.52
CA ILE A 131 -16.62 1.11 15.38
C ILE A 131 -17.31 2.01 16.42
N ARG A 132 -16.93 1.86 17.69
CA ARG A 132 -17.46 2.67 18.79
C ARG A 132 -17.11 4.16 18.66
N TYR A 133 -15.91 4.47 18.17
CA TYR A 133 -15.47 5.83 17.90
C TYR A 133 -16.36 6.50 16.84
N ILE A 134 -16.63 5.83 15.71
CA ILE A 134 -17.50 6.34 14.65
C ILE A 134 -18.92 6.59 15.18
N GLU A 135 -19.49 5.61 15.89
CA GLU A 135 -20.83 5.71 16.49
C GLU A 135 -20.93 6.90 17.44
N GLN A 136 -19.92 7.09 18.29
CA GLN A 136 -19.89 8.21 19.23
C GLN A 136 -19.76 9.55 18.51
N ARG A 137 -18.89 9.68 17.50
CA ARG A 137 -18.70 10.96 16.78
C ARG A 137 -19.98 11.40 16.07
N GLN A 138 -20.69 10.46 15.47
CA GLN A 138 -22.00 10.70 14.86
C GLN A 138 -23.08 11.02 15.90
N SER A 139 -23.11 10.28 17.03
CA SER A 139 -24.15 10.44 18.05
C SER A 139 -24.01 11.73 18.88
N ALA A 140 -22.77 12.16 19.12
CA ALA A 140 -22.44 13.43 19.76
C ALA A 140 -22.74 14.64 18.87
N GLY A 141 -22.97 14.42 17.57
CA GLY A 141 -23.20 15.48 16.60
C GLY A 141 -22.00 16.43 16.50
N ILE A 142 -20.78 15.89 16.48
CA ILE A 142 -19.57 16.70 16.34
C ILE A 142 -19.58 17.39 14.96
N ASN A 143 -19.21 18.67 14.92
CA ASN A 143 -19.16 19.42 13.67
C ASN A 143 -18.22 18.73 12.67
N GLY A 144 -18.67 18.56 11.42
CA GLY A 144 -17.98 17.75 10.40
C GLY A 144 -18.52 16.31 10.27
N TRP A 145 -19.06 15.72 11.34
CA TRP A 145 -19.58 14.35 11.36
C TRP A 145 -21.12 14.28 11.24
N LYS A 146 -21.83 15.34 11.64
CA LYS A 146 -23.30 15.38 11.77
C LYS A 146 -24.10 14.76 10.61
N GLN A 147 -23.64 14.97 9.37
CA GLN A 147 -24.33 14.49 8.15
C GLN A 147 -23.50 13.47 7.36
N LEU A 148 -22.29 13.18 7.83
CA LEU A 148 -21.28 12.43 7.09
C LEU A 148 -21.60 10.94 7.14
N ALA A 149 -21.78 10.31 5.97
CA ALA A 149 -21.79 8.86 5.91
C ALA A 149 -20.36 8.36 6.17
N VAL A 150 -20.23 7.29 6.94
CA VAL A 150 -18.92 6.68 7.20
C VAL A 150 -18.96 5.24 6.70
N ILE A 151 -18.09 4.90 5.74
CA ILE A 151 -17.82 3.50 5.39
C ILE A 151 -16.56 3.08 6.15
N TYR A 152 -16.67 2.04 6.95
CA TYR A 152 -15.54 1.43 7.64
C TYR A 152 -15.25 0.06 7.04
N SER A 153 -14.04 -0.08 6.52
CA SER A 153 -13.51 -1.33 5.98
C SER A 153 -12.37 -1.81 6.90
N GLY A 154 -12.73 -2.70 7.83
CA GLY A 154 -11.85 -3.09 8.94
C GLY A 154 -10.76 -4.09 8.55
N CYS A 155 -9.95 -4.48 9.54
CA CYS A 155 -8.87 -5.47 9.38
C CYS A 155 -9.39 -6.90 9.11
N ASP A 156 -10.67 -7.13 9.38
CA ASP A 156 -11.45 -8.32 9.10
C ASP A 156 -11.90 -8.42 7.63
N VAL A 157 -11.90 -7.31 6.88
CA VAL A 157 -12.18 -7.30 5.44
C VAL A 157 -10.88 -7.54 4.65
N PRO A 158 -10.77 -8.49 3.71
CA PRO A 158 -9.53 -8.73 2.99
C PRO A 158 -9.13 -7.58 2.06
N GLY A 159 -7.82 -7.44 1.83
CA GLY A 159 -7.20 -6.45 0.95
C GLY A 159 -6.37 -5.40 1.70
N GLU A 160 -5.44 -4.76 1.00
CA GLU A 160 -4.70 -3.59 1.50
C GLU A 160 -5.62 -2.38 1.56
N GLY A 161 -5.46 -1.52 2.57
CA GLY A 161 -6.34 -0.38 2.85
C GLY A 161 -6.49 0.54 1.64
N GLU A 162 -5.37 0.89 0.99
CA GLU A 162 -5.37 1.67 -0.25
C GLU A 162 -6.17 0.98 -1.37
N HIS A 163 -6.00 -0.33 -1.56
CA HIS A 163 -6.68 -1.06 -2.63
C HIS A 163 -8.18 -1.22 -2.37
N LYS A 164 -8.61 -1.36 -1.11
CA LYS A 164 -10.04 -1.32 -0.74
C LYS A 164 -10.66 0.03 -1.11
N VAL A 165 -9.95 1.12 -0.83
CA VAL A 165 -10.36 2.47 -1.23
C VAL A 165 -10.48 2.58 -2.75
N TYR A 166 -9.48 2.16 -3.51
CA TYR A 166 -9.52 2.27 -4.97
C TYR A 166 -10.55 1.33 -5.62
N ASP A 167 -10.82 0.17 -5.03
CA ASP A 167 -11.95 -0.69 -5.42
C ASP A 167 -13.29 0.04 -5.24
N PHE A 168 -13.45 0.76 -4.12
CA PHE A 168 -14.62 1.61 -3.91
C PHE A 168 -14.67 2.78 -4.91
N VAL A 169 -13.57 3.50 -5.13
CA VAL A 169 -13.51 4.63 -6.08
C VAL A 169 -13.91 4.18 -7.49
N ARG A 170 -13.43 3.01 -7.94
CA ARG A 170 -13.83 2.42 -9.23
C ARG A 170 -15.34 2.21 -9.35
N SER A 171 -16.03 1.89 -8.25
CA SER A 171 -17.49 1.70 -8.24
C SER A 171 -18.28 3.01 -8.48
N ILE A 172 -17.69 4.16 -8.16
CA ILE A 172 -18.28 5.50 -8.33
C ILE A 172 -17.58 6.36 -9.39
N LYS A 173 -16.71 5.76 -10.21
CA LYS A 173 -15.99 6.43 -11.30
C LYS A 173 -16.93 7.18 -12.26
N GLY A 174 -16.47 8.31 -12.77
CA GLY A 174 -17.18 9.14 -13.76
C GLY A 174 -18.37 9.90 -13.19
N THR A 175 -18.52 9.96 -11.86
CA THR A 175 -19.62 10.72 -11.23
C THR A 175 -19.27 12.19 -11.02
N GLY A 176 -18.01 12.60 -11.19
CA GLY A 176 -17.55 13.96 -10.91
C GLY A 176 -17.57 14.26 -9.41
N VAL A 177 -17.17 13.29 -8.60
CA VAL A 177 -16.93 13.42 -7.16
C VAL A 177 -15.53 14.01 -6.96
N ARG A 178 -15.34 14.80 -5.90
CA ARG A 178 -14.04 15.36 -5.52
C ARG A 178 -13.44 14.49 -4.42
N HIS A 179 -12.36 13.80 -4.77
CA HIS A 179 -11.72 12.77 -3.97
C HIS A 179 -10.48 13.32 -3.24
N VAL A 180 -10.34 12.98 -1.96
CA VAL A 180 -9.09 13.13 -1.20
C VAL A 180 -8.76 11.82 -0.52
N ILE A 181 -7.60 11.23 -0.80
CA ILE A 181 -7.07 10.10 -0.03
C ILE A 181 -5.94 10.57 0.88
N CYS A 182 -5.96 10.19 2.15
CA CYS A 182 -4.86 10.43 3.08
C CYS A 182 -4.00 9.18 3.20
N GLY A 183 -2.70 9.33 2.95
CA GLY A 183 -1.72 8.27 3.12
C GLY A 183 -0.33 8.71 2.66
N LEU A 184 0.68 7.96 3.08
CA LEU A 184 2.08 8.31 2.80
C LEU A 184 2.64 7.59 1.58
N ASP A 185 2.04 6.47 1.18
CA ASP A 185 2.58 5.58 0.15
C ASP A 185 2.68 6.22 -1.23
N ALA A 186 3.76 5.87 -1.94
CA ALA A 186 4.02 6.37 -3.29
C ALA A 186 3.04 5.80 -4.31
N ASP A 187 2.55 4.59 -4.06
CA ASP A 187 1.61 3.87 -4.91
C ASP A 187 0.28 4.63 -5.00
N LEU A 188 -0.11 5.38 -3.95
CA LEU A 188 -1.28 6.26 -3.98
C LEU A 188 -1.27 7.26 -5.15
N ILE A 189 -0.10 7.72 -5.58
CA ILE A 189 0.00 8.65 -6.71
C ILE A 189 -0.36 7.93 -8.01
N PHE A 190 0.22 6.74 -8.23
CA PHE A 190 -0.05 5.94 -9.42
C PHE A 190 -1.48 5.40 -9.43
N LEU A 191 -1.97 4.90 -8.30
CA LEU A 191 -3.35 4.44 -8.15
C LEU A 191 -4.34 5.58 -8.39
N SER A 192 -4.07 6.78 -7.87
CA SER A 192 -4.89 7.97 -8.15
C SER A 192 -4.91 8.33 -9.63
N LEU A 193 -3.75 8.30 -10.31
CA LEU A 193 -3.66 8.54 -11.75
C LEU A 193 -4.45 7.50 -12.55
N ALA A 194 -4.31 6.21 -12.20
CA ALA A 194 -5.00 5.07 -12.82
C ALA A 194 -6.52 5.09 -12.63
N THR A 195 -7.05 5.93 -11.72
CA THR A 195 -8.51 6.13 -11.64
C THR A 195 -9.06 6.89 -12.83
N HIS A 196 -8.25 7.74 -13.48
CA HIS A 196 -8.66 8.75 -14.47
C HIS A 196 -9.71 9.75 -13.96
N GLU A 197 -9.88 9.88 -12.64
CA GLU A 197 -10.75 10.91 -12.07
C GLU A 197 -10.10 12.30 -12.18
N LYS A 198 -10.88 13.28 -12.65
CA LYS A 198 -10.39 14.66 -12.88
C LYS A 198 -10.22 15.48 -11.60
N SER A 199 -10.73 15.01 -10.47
CA SER A 199 -10.63 15.73 -9.19
C SER A 199 -10.21 14.77 -8.09
N PHE A 200 -8.90 14.49 -8.05
CA PHE A 200 -8.30 13.62 -7.05
C PHE A 200 -7.11 14.30 -6.41
N LYS A 201 -6.98 14.19 -5.09
CA LYS A 201 -5.82 14.69 -4.34
C LYS A 201 -5.34 13.65 -3.35
N VAL A 202 -4.03 13.60 -3.16
CA VAL A 202 -3.39 12.82 -2.09
C VAL A 202 -3.03 13.81 -0.98
N LEU A 203 -3.62 13.63 0.19
CA LEU A 203 -3.30 14.34 1.42
C LEU A 203 -2.16 13.60 2.14
N ARG A 204 -1.13 14.34 2.54
CA ARG A 204 0.02 13.78 3.25
C ARG A 204 0.66 14.82 4.15
N GLU A 205 1.42 14.37 5.13
CA GLU A 205 2.29 15.24 5.91
C GLU A 205 3.36 15.89 5.03
N ASP A 206 3.72 17.14 5.33
CA ASP A 206 4.78 17.85 4.62
C ASP A 206 6.16 17.30 5.02
N VAL A 207 6.62 16.34 4.22
CA VAL A 207 7.90 15.66 4.42
C VAL A 207 9.09 16.63 4.42
N PHE A 208 9.01 17.74 3.67
CA PHE A 208 10.09 18.74 3.63
C PHE A 208 10.15 19.55 4.92
N PHE A 209 8.99 19.87 5.49
CA PHE A 209 8.89 20.48 6.79
C PHE A 209 9.39 19.53 7.88
N LEU A 210 8.93 18.28 7.89
CA LEU A 210 9.32 17.27 8.88
C LEU A 210 10.83 17.04 8.90
N GLU A 211 11.47 16.85 7.75
CA GLU A 211 12.93 16.67 7.68
C GLU A 211 13.72 17.87 8.21
N LYS A 212 13.18 19.08 8.07
CA LYS A 212 13.79 20.30 8.60
C LYS A 212 13.64 20.36 10.13
N GLU A 213 12.47 20.00 10.64
CA GLU A 213 12.21 19.96 12.09
C GLU A 213 13.01 18.84 12.78
N GLU A 214 13.12 17.65 12.16
CA GLU A 214 13.93 16.53 12.64
C GLU A 214 15.40 16.93 12.90
N ARG A 215 15.96 17.80 12.06
CA ARG A 215 17.34 18.31 12.17
C ARG A 215 17.48 19.52 13.10
N SER A 216 16.38 20.02 13.64
CA SER A 216 16.35 21.23 14.47
C SER A 216 16.42 20.87 15.95
N THR A 217 17.11 21.70 16.73
CA THR A 217 17.11 21.64 18.20
C THR A 217 16.33 22.82 18.76
N CYS A 218 15.33 22.53 19.58
CA CYS A 218 14.49 23.55 20.19
C CYS A 218 15.25 24.29 21.30
N LYS A 219 15.36 25.61 21.21
CA LYS A 219 16.06 26.41 22.22
C LYS A 219 15.29 26.55 23.54
N LEU A 220 13.97 26.28 23.54
CA LEU A 220 13.12 26.38 24.74
C LEU A 220 13.18 25.11 25.59
N CYS A 221 12.87 23.96 25.01
CA CYS A 221 12.82 22.68 25.74
C CYS A 221 14.12 21.86 25.63
N LYS A 222 15.09 22.31 24.81
CA LYS A 222 16.38 21.65 24.54
C LYS A 222 16.28 20.25 23.94
N LYS A 223 15.11 19.86 23.42
CA LYS A 223 14.93 18.60 22.69
C LYS A 223 15.20 18.80 21.19
N GLU A 224 15.75 17.77 20.55
CA GLU A 224 15.86 17.67 19.09
C GLU A 224 14.50 17.30 18.48
N GLY A 225 14.35 17.48 17.17
CA GLY A 225 13.15 17.07 16.43
C GLY A 225 12.11 18.17 16.18
N HIS A 226 12.35 19.40 16.65
CA HIS A 226 11.52 20.57 16.33
C HIS A 226 12.25 21.90 16.59
N SER A 227 11.78 22.96 15.94
CA SER A 227 12.27 24.32 16.12
C SER A 227 11.53 25.06 17.24
N THR A 228 12.14 26.13 17.76
CA THR A 228 11.58 26.94 18.87
C THR A 228 10.15 27.44 18.62
N GLY A 229 9.82 27.81 17.39
CA GLY A 229 8.47 28.28 17.02
C GLY A 229 7.40 27.16 17.02
N ASN A 230 7.83 25.91 16.96
CA ASN A 230 6.99 24.72 16.91
C ASN A 230 7.12 23.87 18.18
N CYS A 231 7.52 24.48 19.30
CA CYS A 231 7.65 23.82 20.61
C CYS A 231 6.29 23.52 21.23
N ASN A 232 5.48 22.70 20.56
CA ASN A 232 4.20 22.21 21.03
C ASN A 232 4.08 20.70 20.76
N PRO A 233 4.15 19.85 21.80
CA PRO A 233 4.12 18.39 21.62
C PRO A 233 2.75 17.87 21.13
N ASN A 234 1.71 18.71 21.19
CA ASN A 234 0.36 18.38 20.76
C ASN A 234 0.00 18.96 19.38
N ALA A 235 0.94 19.64 18.71
CA ALA A 235 0.69 20.16 17.37
C ALA A 235 0.74 19.02 16.35
N PHE A 236 -0.26 18.97 15.47
CA PHE A 236 -0.20 18.12 14.30
C PHE A 236 0.84 18.65 13.31
N PRO A 237 1.53 17.77 12.58
CA PRO A 237 2.40 18.21 11.49
C PRO A 237 1.57 18.90 10.40
N PRO A 238 2.17 19.84 9.65
CA PRO A 238 1.49 20.45 8.53
C PRO A 238 1.18 19.40 7.46
N TYR A 239 -0.04 19.46 6.92
CA TYR A 239 -0.47 18.64 5.81
C TYR A 239 -0.49 19.44 4.51
N ILE A 240 -0.23 18.74 3.41
CA ILE A 240 -0.25 19.26 2.05
C ILE A 240 -1.12 18.39 1.14
N TYR A 241 -1.74 19.01 0.15
CA TYR A 241 -2.35 18.32 -0.99
C TYR A 241 -1.32 18.14 -2.10
N LEU A 242 -1.24 16.93 -2.62
CA LEU A 242 -0.70 16.64 -3.94
C LEU A 242 -1.88 16.49 -4.92
N ASP A 243 -2.01 17.46 -5.82
CA ASP A 243 -3.12 17.55 -6.78
C ASP A 243 -2.82 16.72 -8.04
N ILE A 244 -3.59 15.66 -8.22
CA ILE A 244 -3.41 14.67 -9.29
C ILE A 244 -3.83 15.25 -10.64
N ASP A 245 -4.81 16.17 -10.68
CA ASP A 245 -5.18 16.86 -11.93
C ASP A 245 -4.06 17.78 -12.42
N ILE A 246 -3.38 18.47 -11.50
CA ILE A 246 -2.20 19.26 -11.86
C ILE A 246 -1.09 18.37 -12.42
N ILE A 247 -0.83 17.21 -11.80
CA ILE A 247 0.15 16.24 -12.33
C ILE A 247 -0.26 15.76 -13.73
N ARG A 248 -1.53 15.43 -13.94
CA ARG A 248 -2.04 15.04 -15.27
C ARG A 248 -1.82 16.12 -16.31
N ARG A 249 -2.04 17.39 -15.97
CA ARG A 249 -1.78 18.53 -16.88
C ARG A 249 -0.29 18.71 -17.19
N TYR A 250 0.59 18.50 -16.21
CA TYR A 250 2.04 18.48 -16.45
C TYR A 250 2.41 17.35 -17.41
N LEU A 251 1.96 16.12 -17.14
CA LEU A 251 2.22 14.96 -17.99
C LEU A 251 1.68 15.20 -19.42
N TYR A 252 0.46 15.72 -19.56
CA TYR A 252 -0.10 16.07 -20.86
C TYR A 252 0.78 17.08 -21.61
N THR A 253 1.29 18.10 -20.92
CA THR A 253 2.18 19.10 -21.53
C THR A 253 3.52 18.47 -21.95
N ASP A 254 4.11 17.64 -21.09
CA ASP A 254 5.36 16.92 -21.37
C ASP A 254 5.20 16.01 -22.60
N PHE A 255 4.12 15.21 -22.66
CA PHE A 255 3.86 14.31 -23.78
C PHE A 255 3.46 15.05 -25.06
N SER A 256 2.63 16.09 -24.98
CA SER A 256 2.25 16.88 -26.17
C SER A 256 3.42 17.66 -26.78
N THR A 257 4.41 18.02 -25.97
CA THR A 257 5.65 18.63 -26.45
C THR A 257 6.55 17.60 -27.13
N ALA A 258 6.62 16.39 -26.58
CA ALA A 258 7.51 15.33 -27.07
C ALA A 258 6.92 14.55 -28.27
N ILE A 259 5.60 14.43 -28.36
CA ILE A 259 4.90 13.64 -29.37
C ILE A 259 4.28 14.60 -30.40
N ASN A 260 4.98 14.77 -31.53
CA ASN A 260 4.48 15.57 -32.66
C ASN A 260 3.46 14.78 -33.53
N ALA A 261 2.46 14.19 -32.89
CA ALA A 261 1.41 13.40 -33.51
C ALA A 261 0.15 13.41 -32.65
N ARG A 262 -1.00 13.04 -33.22
CA ARG A 262 -2.24 12.85 -32.43
C ARG A 262 -2.11 11.59 -31.58
N PHE A 263 -2.41 11.70 -30.28
CA PHE A 263 -2.43 10.58 -29.34
C PHE A 263 -3.63 10.67 -28.38
N ASP A 264 -3.92 9.56 -27.71
CA ASP A 264 -4.86 9.50 -26.59
C ASP A 264 -4.09 9.61 -25.27
N PHE A 265 -4.31 10.69 -24.53
CA PHE A 265 -3.60 10.95 -23.28
C PHE A 265 -3.90 9.91 -22.19
N GLU A 266 -5.13 9.39 -22.12
CA GLU A 266 -5.46 8.41 -21.08
C GLU A 266 -4.72 7.09 -21.34
N ARG A 267 -4.59 6.69 -22.61
CA ARG A 267 -3.79 5.52 -23.00
C ARG A 267 -2.30 5.71 -22.74
N ILE A 268 -1.76 6.90 -23.04
CA ILE A 268 -0.37 7.22 -22.71
C ILE A 268 -0.13 7.22 -21.21
N LEU A 269 -1.09 7.71 -20.42
CA LEU A 269 -0.98 7.72 -18.97
C LEU A 269 -0.91 6.29 -18.41
N ASP A 270 -1.73 5.39 -18.93
CA ASP A 270 -1.73 3.98 -18.53
C ASP A 270 -0.38 3.30 -18.83
N ASP A 271 0.13 3.53 -20.05
CA ASP A 271 1.44 3.05 -20.48
C ASP A 271 2.56 3.64 -19.61
N TRP A 272 2.49 4.93 -19.28
CA TRP A 272 3.48 5.59 -18.44
C TRP A 272 3.50 5.03 -17.01
N ILE A 273 2.32 4.79 -16.42
CA ILE A 273 2.21 4.11 -15.12
C ILE A 273 2.81 2.71 -15.20
N PHE A 274 2.48 1.95 -16.26
CA PHE A 274 2.99 0.60 -16.47
C PHE A 274 4.52 0.56 -16.56
N VAL A 275 5.15 1.44 -17.33
CA VAL A 275 6.61 1.45 -17.46
C VAL A 275 7.32 1.93 -16.18
N CYS A 276 6.64 2.69 -15.31
CA CYS A 276 7.17 3.00 -13.99
C CYS A 276 7.32 1.76 -13.10
N PHE A 277 6.59 0.65 -13.35
CA PHE A 277 6.74 -0.59 -12.57
C PHE A 277 8.15 -1.18 -12.65
N PHE A 278 8.90 -0.92 -13.73
CA PHE A 278 10.26 -1.44 -13.92
C PHE A 278 11.28 -0.94 -12.90
N VAL A 279 11.00 0.21 -12.28
CA VAL A 279 11.85 0.82 -11.23
C VAL A 279 11.62 0.16 -9.85
N GLY A 280 10.73 -0.83 -9.80
CA GLY A 280 10.44 -1.68 -8.64
C GLY A 280 9.35 -1.13 -7.74
N ASN A 281 8.45 -2.01 -7.32
CA ASN A 281 7.29 -1.74 -6.48
C ASN A 281 7.23 -2.76 -5.34
N ASP A 282 6.13 -2.84 -4.60
CA ASP A 282 6.00 -3.77 -3.48
C ASP A 282 5.88 -5.25 -3.86
N PHE A 283 5.63 -5.56 -5.14
CA PHE A 283 5.39 -6.92 -5.63
C PHE A 283 6.53 -7.45 -6.50
N LEU A 284 7.27 -6.56 -7.17
CA LEU A 284 8.40 -6.90 -8.03
C LEU A 284 9.65 -6.08 -7.70
N PRO A 285 10.84 -6.72 -7.67
CA PRO A 285 12.10 -6.01 -7.58
C PRO A 285 12.34 -5.12 -8.81
N SER A 286 13.13 -4.06 -8.62
CA SER A 286 13.55 -3.18 -9.71
C SER A 286 14.44 -3.93 -10.70
N ILE A 287 14.24 -3.74 -12.00
CA ILE A 287 15.20 -4.17 -13.02
C ILE A 287 16.57 -3.56 -12.67
N PRO A 288 17.68 -4.32 -12.69
CA PRO A 288 18.96 -3.86 -12.13
C PRO A 288 19.45 -2.51 -12.66
N SER A 289 19.21 -2.23 -13.94
CA SER A 289 19.55 -0.97 -14.62
C SER A 289 18.58 0.18 -14.35
N MET A 290 17.38 -0.09 -13.80
CA MET A 290 16.30 0.88 -13.64
C MET A 290 16.19 1.36 -12.18
N ASP A 291 16.98 2.37 -11.80
CA ASP A 291 16.93 3.02 -10.49
C ASP A 291 16.66 4.53 -10.63
N ILE A 292 15.74 5.09 -9.83
CA ILE A 292 15.43 6.54 -9.82
C ILE A 292 16.71 7.37 -9.64
N LYS A 293 17.70 6.87 -8.87
CA LYS A 293 18.96 7.57 -8.60
C LYS A 293 19.81 7.82 -9.85
N VAL A 294 19.58 7.06 -10.93
CA VAL A 294 20.28 7.19 -12.21
C VAL A 294 19.38 7.72 -13.33
N ALA A 295 18.30 8.45 -12.98
CA ALA A 295 17.34 9.01 -13.94
C ALA A 295 16.68 7.95 -14.84
N ALA A 296 16.34 6.79 -14.24
CA ALA A 296 15.68 5.71 -14.97
C ALA A 296 14.29 6.11 -15.48
N ILE A 297 13.51 6.90 -14.73
CA ILE A 297 12.17 7.34 -15.16
C ILE A 297 12.25 8.14 -16.46
N GLU A 298 13.22 9.06 -16.55
CA GLU A 298 13.47 9.86 -17.75
C GLU A 298 13.91 8.99 -18.94
N THR A 299 14.79 8.01 -18.69
CA THR A 299 15.29 7.09 -19.73
C THR A 299 14.17 6.19 -20.26
N ILE A 300 13.37 5.63 -19.36
CA ILE A 300 12.21 4.79 -19.68
C ILE A 300 11.18 5.61 -20.47
N THR A 301 10.85 6.82 -19.99
CA THR A 301 9.87 7.70 -20.65
C THR A 301 10.32 8.07 -22.07
N THR A 302 11.60 8.40 -22.24
CA THR A 302 12.15 8.74 -23.57
C THR A 302 12.11 7.55 -24.52
N SER A 303 12.50 6.37 -24.04
CA SER A 303 12.47 5.13 -24.83
C SER A 303 11.05 4.75 -25.25
N TYR A 304 10.09 4.87 -24.32
CA TYR A 304 8.67 4.67 -24.61
C TYR A 304 8.16 5.64 -25.69
N ILE A 305 8.45 6.94 -25.57
CA ILE A 305 8.00 7.95 -26.56
C ILE A 305 8.55 7.65 -27.96
N ASN A 306 9.86 7.34 -28.06
CA ASN A 306 10.49 7.01 -29.33
C ASN A 306 9.85 5.78 -29.99
N ASN A 307 9.56 4.75 -29.19
CA ASN A 307 8.93 3.53 -29.67
C ASN A 307 7.47 3.79 -30.06
N LEU A 308 6.71 4.55 -29.28
CA LEU A 308 5.35 4.96 -29.62
C LEU A 308 5.29 5.72 -30.96
N LEU A 309 6.22 6.66 -31.19
CA LEU A 309 6.28 7.45 -32.44
C LEU A 309 6.60 6.57 -33.67
N THR A 310 7.46 5.58 -33.49
CA THR A 310 7.91 4.69 -34.57
C THR A 310 6.88 3.60 -34.86
N ARG A 311 6.35 2.97 -33.82
CA ARG A 311 5.50 1.78 -33.87
C ARG A 311 4.03 2.12 -33.98
N ARG A 312 3.61 3.27 -33.44
CA ARG A 312 2.22 3.75 -33.36
C ARG A 312 1.28 2.76 -32.66
N GLN A 313 1.78 2.09 -31.63
CA GLN A 313 1.06 1.12 -30.81
C GLN A 313 1.28 1.44 -29.33
N TYR A 314 0.22 1.28 -28.52
CA TYR A 314 0.30 1.40 -27.06
C TYR A 314 0.85 0.10 -26.44
N LEU A 315 1.49 0.22 -25.29
CA LEU A 315 2.03 -0.91 -24.51
C LEU A 315 0.92 -1.68 -23.78
N THR A 316 -0.16 -1.01 -23.39
CA THR A 316 -1.23 -1.58 -22.60
C THR A 316 -2.61 -1.28 -23.17
N GLU A 317 -3.52 -2.22 -22.99
CA GLU A 317 -4.93 -2.09 -23.35
C GLU A 317 -5.78 -2.97 -22.44
N ASP A 318 -6.84 -2.43 -21.84
CA ASP A 318 -7.76 -3.17 -20.95
C ASP A 318 -7.04 -4.02 -19.88
N SER A 319 -5.99 -3.45 -19.28
CA SER A 319 -5.13 -4.11 -18.29
C SER A 319 -4.40 -5.36 -18.81
N LYS A 320 -4.20 -5.46 -20.13
CA LYS A 320 -3.34 -6.44 -20.80
C LYS A 320 -2.12 -5.74 -21.38
N ILE A 321 -1.02 -6.48 -21.48
CA ILE A 321 0.25 -6.01 -22.02
C ILE A 321 0.34 -6.44 -23.49
N ASN A 322 0.70 -5.51 -24.36
CA ASN A 322 1.12 -5.81 -25.72
C ASN A 322 2.57 -6.32 -25.69
N MET A 323 2.73 -7.65 -25.64
CA MET A 323 4.04 -8.31 -25.50
C MET A 323 5.01 -7.98 -26.64
N ALA A 324 4.51 -7.76 -27.86
CA ALA A 324 5.34 -7.38 -28.99
C ALA A 324 5.95 -5.99 -28.80
N GLU A 325 5.15 -5.02 -28.35
CA GLU A 325 5.65 -3.66 -28.11
C GLU A 325 6.49 -3.57 -26.83
N LEU A 326 6.19 -4.38 -25.82
CA LEU A 326 7.06 -4.55 -24.66
C LEU A 326 8.42 -5.12 -25.06
N SER A 327 8.47 -6.06 -26.01
CA SER A 327 9.74 -6.61 -26.52
C SER A 327 10.61 -5.50 -27.11
N VAL A 328 10.03 -4.65 -27.95
CA VAL A 328 10.73 -3.51 -28.57
C VAL A 328 11.22 -2.52 -27.50
N LEU A 329 10.38 -2.19 -26.50
CA LEU A 329 10.79 -1.33 -25.39
C LEU A 329 11.95 -1.91 -24.59
N MET A 330 11.89 -3.19 -24.24
CA MET A 330 12.95 -3.85 -23.47
C MET A 330 14.26 -3.92 -24.25
N ASP A 331 14.19 -4.07 -25.58
CA ASP A 331 15.36 -4.03 -26.46
C ASP A 331 16.02 -2.65 -26.44
N THR A 332 15.24 -1.57 -26.62
CA THR A 332 15.73 -0.19 -26.52
C THR A 332 16.32 0.12 -25.13
N LEU A 333 15.71 -0.40 -24.06
CA LEU A 333 16.26 -0.25 -22.71
C LEU A 333 17.55 -1.06 -22.53
N GLY A 334 17.64 -2.26 -23.12
CA GLY A 334 18.84 -3.10 -23.15
C GLY A 334 20.04 -2.40 -23.79
N GLU A 335 19.83 -1.63 -24.86
CA GLU A 335 20.89 -0.81 -25.47
C GLU A 335 21.48 0.24 -24.51
N THR A 336 20.69 0.73 -23.55
CA THR A 336 21.11 1.71 -22.55
C THR A 336 21.59 1.09 -21.23
N GLU A 337 21.40 -0.21 -21.06
CA GLU A 337 21.59 -0.95 -19.80
C GLU A 337 23.04 -0.85 -19.30
N GLU A 338 24.02 -1.04 -20.17
CA GLU A 338 25.44 -0.94 -19.80
C GLU A 338 25.77 0.44 -19.20
N LYS A 339 25.33 1.52 -19.86
CA LYS A 339 25.59 2.90 -19.42
C LYS A 339 24.98 3.15 -18.04
N LEU A 340 23.75 2.71 -17.81
CA LEU A 340 23.05 2.87 -16.54
C LEU A 340 23.70 2.05 -15.41
N LEU A 341 24.07 0.80 -15.69
CA LEU A 341 24.75 -0.07 -14.73
C LEU A 341 26.12 0.48 -14.32
N ARG A 342 26.91 0.99 -15.26
CA ARG A 342 28.18 1.66 -14.97
C ARG A 342 27.98 2.90 -14.09
N ALA A 343 26.99 3.73 -14.42
CA ALA A 343 26.65 4.91 -13.62
C ALA A 343 26.21 4.54 -12.20
N LYS A 344 25.41 3.49 -12.04
CA LYS A 344 24.96 2.97 -10.75
C LYS A 344 26.14 2.48 -9.90
N LEU A 345 27.05 1.71 -10.49
CA LEU A 345 28.26 1.23 -9.81
C LEU A 345 29.17 2.41 -9.36
N ALA A 346 29.39 3.38 -10.24
CA ALA A 346 30.16 4.58 -9.90
C ALA A 346 29.50 5.40 -8.76
N GLY A 347 28.16 5.54 -8.80
CA GLY A 347 27.38 6.19 -7.75
C GLY A 347 27.46 5.47 -6.41
N TYR A 348 27.40 4.13 -6.42
CA TYR A 348 27.60 3.29 -5.24
C TYR A 348 28.99 3.54 -4.62
N VAL A 349 30.06 3.45 -5.41
CA VAL A 349 31.44 3.68 -4.95
C VAL A 349 31.62 5.09 -4.37
N LYS A 350 31.07 6.11 -5.04
CA LYS A 350 31.14 7.49 -4.56
C LYS A 350 30.41 7.68 -3.22
N ASN A 351 29.24 7.05 -3.05
CA ASN A 351 28.46 7.15 -1.82
C ASN A 351 29.13 6.45 -0.64
N ALA A 352 29.70 5.27 -0.87
CA ALA A 352 30.48 4.56 0.16
C ALA A 352 31.67 5.42 0.63
N LYS A 353 32.46 5.95 -0.30
CA LYS A 353 33.58 6.85 0.02
C LYS A 353 33.15 8.09 0.81
N ARG A 354 32.04 8.72 0.44
CA ARG A 354 31.50 9.90 1.16
C ARG A 354 31.14 9.58 2.61
N ARG A 355 30.79 8.33 2.90
CA ARG A 355 30.44 7.86 4.25
C ARG A 355 31.63 7.29 5.03
N GLY A 356 32.82 7.25 4.44
CA GLY A 356 33.96 6.57 5.04
C GLY A 356 33.85 5.04 5.01
N GLU A 357 32.94 4.50 4.20
CA GLU A 357 32.74 3.06 4.00
C GLU A 357 33.59 2.55 2.82
N THR A 358 34.07 1.31 2.89
CA THR A 358 34.74 0.66 1.76
C THR A 358 33.71 -0.09 0.92
N PRO A 359 33.63 0.14 -0.41
CA PRO A 359 32.77 -0.66 -1.29
C PRO A 359 33.10 -2.15 -1.18
N ARG A 360 32.09 -3.01 -1.19
CA ARG A 360 32.29 -4.46 -1.04
C ARG A 360 32.92 -5.05 -2.29
N GLU A 361 33.98 -5.84 -2.15
CA GLU A 361 34.68 -6.43 -3.30
C GLU A 361 33.77 -7.29 -4.17
N GLU A 362 32.85 -8.04 -3.56
CA GLU A 362 31.88 -8.89 -4.28
C GLU A 362 31.03 -8.08 -5.24
N ASP A 363 30.56 -6.89 -4.82
CA ASP A 363 29.75 -5.99 -5.66
C ASP A 363 30.57 -5.42 -6.83
N LEU A 364 31.87 -5.22 -6.63
CA LEU A 364 32.77 -4.72 -7.68
C LEU A 364 33.13 -5.82 -8.70
N LYS A 365 33.12 -7.08 -8.29
CA LYS A 365 33.41 -8.25 -9.14
C LYS A 365 32.24 -8.61 -10.05
N VAL A 366 31.00 -8.50 -9.56
CA VAL A 366 29.79 -8.80 -10.33
C VAL A 366 29.39 -7.60 -11.18
N LYS A 367 30.06 -7.45 -12.33
CA LYS A 367 29.72 -6.42 -13.32
C LYS A 367 28.66 -6.94 -14.28
N LEU A 368 27.41 -6.54 -14.04
CA LEU A 368 26.24 -7.00 -14.81
C LEU A 368 26.30 -6.71 -16.32
N TYR A 369 27.10 -5.72 -16.73
CA TYR A 369 27.31 -5.35 -18.14
C TYR A 369 28.40 -6.18 -18.84
N GLU A 370 29.06 -7.10 -18.13
CA GLU A 370 30.00 -8.07 -18.70
C GLU A 370 29.35 -9.46 -18.68
N GLU A 371 29.57 -10.28 -19.72
CA GLU A 371 28.94 -11.61 -19.83
C GLU A 371 29.18 -12.49 -18.58
N LYS A 372 30.42 -12.52 -18.08
CA LYS A 372 30.78 -13.25 -16.86
C LYS A 372 29.98 -12.77 -15.64
N GLY A 373 29.83 -11.46 -15.47
CA GLY A 373 29.10 -10.89 -14.35
C GLY A 373 27.58 -11.07 -14.46
N ARG A 374 27.04 -11.04 -15.69
CA ARG A 374 25.66 -11.40 -15.98
C ARG A 374 25.36 -12.87 -15.59
N LEU A 375 26.18 -13.82 -16.03
CA LEU A 375 25.99 -15.23 -15.71
C LEU A 375 26.14 -15.51 -14.20
N GLU A 376 27.12 -14.88 -13.55
CA GLU A 376 27.30 -14.95 -12.09
C GLU A 376 26.07 -14.41 -11.34
N TYR A 377 25.47 -13.32 -11.83
CA TYR A 377 24.25 -12.76 -11.24
C TYR A 377 23.08 -13.74 -11.29
N TYR A 378 22.81 -14.34 -12.45
CA TYR A 378 21.74 -15.33 -12.59
C TYR A 378 22.00 -16.59 -11.76
N SER A 379 23.21 -17.12 -11.79
CA SER A 379 23.58 -18.32 -11.05
C SER A 379 23.55 -18.10 -9.53
N SER A 380 24.17 -17.02 -9.02
CA SER A 380 24.30 -16.77 -7.58
C SER A 380 23.03 -16.21 -6.93
N LYS A 381 22.25 -15.37 -7.63
CA LYS A 381 21.12 -14.64 -7.06
C LYS A 381 19.76 -15.29 -7.36
N MET A 382 19.66 -16.01 -8.47
CA MET A 382 18.39 -16.58 -8.96
C MET A 382 18.49 -18.08 -9.23
N HIS A 383 19.63 -18.71 -8.96
CA HIS A 383 19.89 -20.13 -9.20
C HIS A 383 19.63 -20.58 -10.65
N ALA A 384 19.77 -19.65 -11.60
CA ALA A 384 19.58 -19.90 -13.02
C ALA A 384 20.94 -20.16 -13.69
N ASN A 385 21.17 -21.40 -14.11
CA ASN A 385 22.48 -21.86 -14.61
C ASN A 385 22.49 -22.15 -16.12
N SER A 386 21.33 -22.11 -16.76
CA SER A 386 21.16 -22.33 -18.20
C SER A 386 20.38 -21.18 -18.87
N PRO A 387 20.47 -21.03 -20.21
CA PRO A 387 19.64 -20.08 -20.95
C PRO A 387 18.13 -20.32 -20.78
N GLU A 388 17.71 -21.56 -20.55
CA GLU A 388 16.31 -21.91 -20.28
C GLU A 388 15.89 -21.42 -18.89
N ASP A 389 16.74 -21.56 -17.87
CA ASP A 389 16.47 -21.03 -16.53
C ASP A 389 16.30 -19.50 -16.55
N ILE A 390 17.17 -18.80 -17.29
CA ILE A 390 17.05 -17.34 -17.47
C ILE A 390 15.73 -16.97 -18.16
N THR A 391 15.32 -17.75 -19.16
CA THR A 391 14.02 -17.57 -19.83
C THR A 391 12.87 -17.74 -18.84
N ASN A 392 12.93 -18.75 -17.96
CA ASN A 392 11.93 -18.98 -16.92
C ASN A 392 11.86 -17.83 -15.90
N VAL A 393 13.00 -17.28 -15.48
CA VAL A 393 13.07 -16.07 -14.65
C VAL A 393 12.36 -14.89 -15.33
N CYS A 394 12.64 -14.65 -16.62
CA CYS A 394 11.99 -13.59 -17.39
C CYS A 394 10.48 -13.80 -17.51
N VAL A 395 10.01 -15.02 -17.76
CA VAL A 395 8.59 -15.36 -17.84
C VAL A 395 7.87 -15.09 -16.52
N GLU A 396 8.44 -15.47 -15.37
CA GLU A 396 7.83 -15.18 -14.07
C GLU A 396 7.81 -13.69 -13.73
N TYR A 397 8.84 -12.93 -14.16
CA TYR A 397 8.83 -11.47 -14.00
C TYR A 397 7.73 -10.82 -14.85
N LEU A 398 7.58 -11.24 -16.11
CA LEU A 398 6.51 -10.80 -17.02
C LEU A 398 5.12 -11.15 -16.47
N ARG A 399 4.97 -12.33 -15.84
CA ARG A 399 3.74 -12.71 -15.14
C ARG A 399 3.42 -11.71 -14.02
N GLY A 400 4.42 -11.31 -13.25
CA GLY A 400 4.23 -10.30 -12.21
C GLY A 400 3.83 -8.93 -12.73
N LEU A 401 4.41 -8.48 -13.86
CA LEU A 401 4.00 -7.23 -14.50
C LEU A 401 2.52 -7.28 -14.92
N SER A 402 2.06 -8.42 -15.45
CA SER A 402 0.64 -8.63 -15.79
C SER A 402 -0.25 -8.64 -14.55
N TRP A 403 0.19 -9.26 -13.45
CA TRP A 403 -0.55 -9.29 -12.19
C TRP A 403 -0.73 -7.88 -11.61
N ILE A 404 0.34 -7.07 -11.57
CA ILE A 404 0.30 -5.70 -11.01
C ILE A 404 -0.59 -4.80 -11.85
N LEU A 405 -0.49 -4.88 -13.19
CA LEU A 405 -1.34 -4.11 -14.10
C LEU A 405 -2.82 -4.43 -13.86
N GLN A 406 -3.19 -5.70 -13.69
CA GLN A 406 -4.57 -6.05 -13.34
C GLN A 406 -4.93 -5.60 -11.91
N TYR A 407 -4.01 -5.68 -10.95
CA TYR A 407 -4.27 -5.28 -9.57
C TYR A 407 -4.63 -3.80 -9.44
N TYR A 408 -3.90 -2.93 -10.15
CA TYR A 408 -4.12 -1.49 -10.14
C TYR A 408 -5.45 -1.08 -10.78
N TYR A 409 -5.83 -1.71 -11.91
CA TYR A 409 -6.98 -1.27 -12.71
C TYR A 409 -8.27 -2.08 -12.47
N LYS A 410 -8.17 -3.36 -12.12
CA LYS A 410 -9.30 -4.30 -11.96
C LYS A 410 -9.46 -4.87 -10.55
N GLY A 411 -8.50 -4.64 -9.66
CA GLY A 411 -8.42 -5.30 -8.35
C GLY A 411 -7.68 -6.64 -8.43
N CYS A 412 -7.49 -7.30 -7.28
CA CYS A 412 -6.56 -8.44 -7.14
C CYS A 412 -6.85 -9.59 -8.14
N PRO A 413 -6.03 -9.87 -9.16
CA PRO A 413 -6.35 -10.93 -10.12
C PRO A 413 -6.11 -12.34 -9.57
N SER A 414 -5.22 -12.50 -8.59
CA SER A 414 -5.01 -13.75 -7.86
C SER A 414 -4.50 -13.47 -6.44
N TRP A 415 -5.20 -14.00 -5.45
CA TRP A 415 -4.78 -13.94 -4.05
C TRP A 415 -3.58 -14.86 -3.73
N ASN A 416 -3.35 -15.88 -4.56
CA ASN A 416 -2.35 -16.94 -4.32
C ASN A 416 -1.06 -16.76 -5.09
N TRP A 417 -1.07 -15.96 -6.17
CA TRP A 417 0.11 -15.70 -6.97
C TRP A 417 1.13 -14.83 -6.21
N TYR A 418 2.41 -15.07 -6.46
CA TYR A 418 3.54 -14.28 -5.98
C TYR A 418 4.72 -14.42 -6.95
N TYR A 419 5.66 -13.49 -6.90
CA TYR A 419 6.93 -13.59 -7.62
C TYR A 419 7.93 -14.45 -6.83
N PRO A 420 8.37 -15.63 -7.34
CA PRO A 420 9.12 -16.62 -6.57
C PRO A 420 10.63 -16.41 -6.58
N LEU A 421 11.08 -15.16 -6.72
CA LEU A 421 12.50 -14.79 -6.78
C LEU A 421 12.72 -13.47 -6.04
N HIS A 422 13.92 -13.28 -5.49
CA HIS A 422 14.27 -12.05 -4.76
C HIS A 422 14.77 -10.92 -5.67
N PHE A 423 15.14 -11.25 -6.92
CA PHE A 423 15.79 -10.34 -7.85
C PHE A 423 15.10 -10.32 -9.21
N ALA A 424 15.30 -9.24 -9.98
CA ALA A 424 14.72 -9.06 -11.31
C ALA A 424 15.73 -9.47 -12.41
N PRO A 425 15.28 -9.98 -13.57
CA PRO A 425 16.12 -10.15 -14.74
C PRO A 425 16.58 -8.80 -15.32
N LEU A 426 17.57 -8.85 -16.21
CA LEU A 426 18.04 -7.71 -17.00
C LEU A 426 17.07 -7.37 -18.13
N ALA A 427 17.09 -6.12 -18.59
CA ALA A 427 16.19 -5.64 -19.63
C ALA A 427 16.40 -6.39 -20.96
N GLN A 428 17.67 -6.60 -21.36
CA GLN A 428 17.98 -7.32 -22.59
C GLN A 428 17.47 -8.77 -22.58
N ASP A 429 17.57 -9.46 -21.43
CA ASP A 429 17.11 -10.85 -21.30
C ASP A 429 15.58 -10.97 -21.37
N ILE A 430 14.86 -9.96 -20.86
CA ILE A 430 13.41 -9.86 -21.05
C ILE A 430 13.10 -9.66 -22.54
N ALA A 431 13.82 -8.78 -23.23
CA ALA A 431 13.63 -8.52 -24.65
C ALA A 431 13.79 -9.81 -25.48
N ASP A 432 14.89 -10.54 -25.25
CA ASP A 432 15.20 -11.78 -25.95
C ASP A 432 14.19 -12.89 -25.65
N THR A 433 13.67 -12.95 -24.43
CA THR A 433 12.58 -13.86 -24.06
C THR A 433 11.30 -13.53 -24.83
N LEU A 434 10.92 -12.25 -24.89
CA LEU A 434 9.72 -11.81 -25.61
C LEU A 434 9.83 -12.00 -27.13
N LYS A 435 11.03 -11.87 -27.72
CA LYS A 435 11.28 -12.19 -29.14
C LYS A 435 10.99 -13.67 -29.44
N LYS A 436 11.30 -14.57 -28.51
CA LYS A 436 11.00 -16.01 -28.62
C LYS A 436 9.53 -16.34 -28.33
N MET A 437 8.86 -15.53 -27.51
CA MET A 437 7.49 -15.76 -27.02
C MET A 437 6.58 -14.53 -27.20
N PRO A 438 6.31 -14.07 -28.44
CA PRO A 438 5.59 -12.82 -28.70
C PRO A 438 4.10 -12.86 -28.32
N HIS A 439 3.54 -14.05 -28.07
CA HIS A 439 2.13 -14.26 -27.73
C HIS A 439 1.93 -14.74 -26.29
N LEU A 440 2.89 -14.45 -25.41
CA LEU A 440 2.79 -14.84 -24.00
C LEU A 440 1.56 -14.22 -23.34
N LEU A 441 0.74 -15.06 -22.72
CA LEU A 441 -0.46 -14.66 -21.99
C LEU A 441 -0.46 -15.30 -20.61
N PHE A 442 -1.01 -14.57 -19.64
CA PHE A 442 -1.07 -15.02 -18.26
C PHE A 442 -2.51 -14.96 -17.77
N ASP A 443 -3.03 -16.14 -17.43
CA ASP A 443 -4.31 -16.29 -16.77
C ASP A 443 -4.10 -16.51 -15.28
N PHE A 444 -4.89 -15.80 -14.47
CA PHE A 444 -4.81 -15.85 -13.02
C PHE A 444 -6.05 -16.52 -12.45
N SER A 445 -5.84 -17.57 -11.67
CA SER A 445 -6.91 -18.10 -10.82
C SER A 445 -7.11 -17.14 -9.64
N LYS A 446 -8.29 -16.51 -9.57
CA LYS A 446 -8.64 -15.54 -8.52
C LYS A 446 -8.32 -16.07 -7.12
N GLY A 447 -8.69 -17.32 -6.84
CA GLY A 447 -8.57 -17.91 -5.50
C GLY A 447 -9.39 -17.14 -4.47
N ALA A 448 -9.03 -17.29 -3.20
CA ALA A 448 -9.60 -16.55 -2.09
C ALA A 448 -8.48 -15.94 -1.25
N ALA A 449 -8.79 -14.87 -0.53
CA ALA A 449 -7.89 -14.36 0.49
C ALA A 449 -7.64 -15.43 1.55
N ARG A 450 -6.45 -15.39 2.17
CA ARG A 450 -6.15 -16.24 3.31
C ARG A 450 -6.94 -15.79 4.53
N LYS A 451 -7.05 -16.65 5.54
CA LYS A 451 -7.63 -16.24 6.82
C LYS A 451 -6.64 -15.39 7.63
N PRO A 452 -7.11 -14.53 8.56
CA PRO A 452 -6.22 -13.70 9.37
C PRO A 452 -5.10 -14.48 10.08
N LEU A 453 -5.40 -15.61 10.73
CA LEU A 453 -4.37 -16.40 11.41
C LEU A 453 -3.39 -17.09 10.43
N GLU A 454 -3.85 -17.44 9.23
CA GLU A 454 -2.98 -17.96 8.17
C GLU A 454 -1.97 -16.89 7.71
N GLN A 455 -2.42 -15.62 7.59
CA GLN A 455 -1.52 -14.52 7.28
C GLN A 455 -0.55 -14.23 8.43
N VAL A 456 -1.04 -14.17 9.67
CA VAL A 456 -0.20 -13.93 10.86
C VAL A 456 0.97 -14.91 10.90
N MET A 457 0.71 -16.20 10.73
CA MET A 457 1.77 -17.22 10.71
C MET A 457 2.69 -17.09 9.49
N ALA A 458 2.20 -16.56 8.37
CA ALA A 458 3.00 -16.38 7.16
C ALA A 458 3.91 -15.12 7.20
N VAL A 459 3.61 -14.12 8.02
CA VAL A 459 4.33 -12.83 7.98
C VAL A 459 5.10 -12.51 9.26
N LEU A 460 4.69 -13.05 10.41
CA LEU A 460 5.32 -12.72 11.69
C LEU A 460 6.49 -13.67 12.03
N PRO A 461 7.60 -13.13 12.57
CA PRO A 461 8.68 -13.93 13.11
C PRO A 461 8.34 -14.52 14.49
N PRO A 462 9.06 -15.58 14.94
CA PRO A 462 8.90 -16.13 16.28
C PRO A 462 9.12 -15.10 17.41
N SER A 463 9.94 -14.07 17.18
CA SER A 463 10.14 -12.96 18.12
C SER A 463 8.87 -12.13 18.40
N SER A 464 7.85 -12.24 17.55
CA SER A 464 6.52 -11.63 17.71
C SER A 464 5.45 -12.65 18.15
N ALA A 465 5.85 -13.79 18.74
CA ALA A 465 4.94 -14.87 19.14
C ALA A 465 3.81 -14.41 20.08
N SER A 466 4.02 -13.37 20.89
CA SER A 466 2.97 -12.80 21.76
C SER A 466 1.74 -12.26 21.00
N SER A 467 1.86 -12.01 19.69
CA SER A 467 0.76 -11.61 18.80
C SER A 467 0.05 -12.80 18.15
N ILE A 468 0.48 -14.03 18.45
CA ILE A 468 0.06 -15.27 17.81
C ILE A 468 -0.65 -16.13 18.86
N PRO A 469 -1.75 -16.82 18.53
CA PRO A 469 -2.38 -17.75 19.47
C PRO A 469 -1.39 -18.85 19.90
N GLU A 470 -1.29 -19.12 21.21
CA GLU A 470 -0.35 -20.12 21.75
C GLU A 470 -0.53 -21.50 21.11
N GLY A 471 -1.77 -21.86 20.77
CA GLY A 471 -2.07 -23.11 20.07
C GLY A 471 -1.42 -23.26 18.69
N LEU A 472 -0.94 -22.17 18.08
CA LEU A 472 -0.24 -22.20 16.78
C LEU A 472 1.29 -22.25 16.92
N TYR A 473 1.86 -22.12 18.12
CA TYR A 473 3.31 -22.18 18.34
C TYR A 473 3.98 -23.47 17.84
N PRO A 474 3.34 -24.66 17.89
CA PRO A 474 3.94 -25.89 17.36
C PRO A 474 4.38 -25.77 15.89
N ILE A 475 3.71 -24.93 15.09
CA ILE A 475 4.00 -24.75 13.66
C ILE A 475 5.42 -24.22 13.42
N PHE A 476 5.98 -23.43 14.34
CA PHE A 476 7.38 -22.96 14.23
C PHE A 476 8.37 -24.12 14.17
N ASN A 477 8.08 -25.23 14.87
CA ASN A 477 8.92 -26.43 14.90
C ASN A 477 8.59 -27.41 13.76
N GLU A 478 7.39 -27.34 13.18
CA GLU A 478 6.93 -28.18 12.06
C GLU A 478 7.39 -27.64 10.69
N MET A 479 7.76 -26.35 10.64
CA MET A 479 8.28 -25.65 9.45
C MET A 479 9.52 -24.78 9.80
N PRO A 480 10.56 -25.32 10.46
CA PRO A 480 11.69 -24.54 10.97
C PRO A 480 12.43 -23.77 9.86
N GLU A 481 12.47 -24.32 8.65
CA GLU A 481 13.03 -23.66 7.47
C GLU A 481 12.35 -22.31 7.15
N ASN A 482 11.07 -22.14 7.47
CA ASN A 482 10.33 -20.91 7.21
C ASN A 482 10.47 -19.87 8.33
N TYR A 483 11.02 -20.24 9.48
CA TYR A 483 11.19 -19.36 10.64
C TYR A 483 12.66 -19.33 11.09
N PRO A 484 13.60 -18.87 10.23
CA PRO A 484 15.01 -18.83 10.60
C PRO A 484 15.27 -17.79 11.71
N ASP A 485 16.15 -18.13 12.65
CA ASP A 485 16.58 -17.22 13.71
C ASP A 485 17.38 -16.03 13.16
N GLU A 486 18.18 -16.27 12.11
CA GLU A 486 18.96 -15.25 11.42
C GLU A 486 18.60 -15.18 9.93
N VAL A 487 18.32 -13.96 9.46
CA VAL A 487 18.01 -13.71 8.05
C VAL A 487 19.22 -13.10 7.35
N LYS A 488 19.72 -13.80 6.34
CA LYS A 488 20.79 -13.29 5.49
C LYS A 488 20.30 -12.09 4.68
N ILE A 489 20.98 -10.95 4.82
CA ILE A 489 20.70 -9.75 4.03
C ILE A 489 21.66 -9.67 2.85
N ASP A 490 21.15 -9.75 1.64
CA ASP A 490 21.91 -9.50 0.43
C ASP A 490 21.99 -8.01 0.15
N MET A 491 23.21 -7.47 0.25
CA MET A 491 23.46 -6.04 0.14
C MET A 491 23.81 -5.59 -1.29
N PHE A 492 23.60 -6.43 -2.32
CA PHE A 492 24.10 -6.20 -3.67
C PHE A 492 23.81 -4.77 -4.21
N GLY A 493 24.88 -3.98 -4.35
CA GLY A 493 24.80 -2.58 -4.80
C GLY A 493 24.17 -1.60 -3.80
N LYS A 494 24.12 -1.96 -2.51
CA LYS A 494 23.51 -1.18 -1.42
C LYS A 494 24.53 -0.88 -0.33
N THR A 495 24.34 0.26 0.34
CA THR A 495 25.24 0.75 1.40
C THR A 495 24.67 0.63 2.80
N GLN A 496 23.34 0.43 2.94
CA GLN A 496 22.68 0.38 4.25
C GLN A 496 21.86 -0.89 4.35
N ALA A 497 21.86 -1.54 5.52
CA ALA A 497 21.19 -2.82 5.75
C ALA A 497 19.70 -2.77 5.37
N TRP A 498 19.00 -1.68 5.73
CA TRP A 498 17.61 -1.45 5.36
C TRP A 498 17.36 -1.30 3.84
N GLN A 499 18.40 -1.19 3.02
CA GLN A 499 18.28 -1.17 1.55
C GLN A 499 18.56 -2.54 0.92
N GLY A 500 19.15 -3.48 1.67
CA GLY A 500 19.42 -4.84 1.22
C GLY A 500 18.14 -5.66 1.06
N VAL A 501 18.28 -6.86 0.51
CA VAL A 501 17.20 -7.82 0.27
C VAL A 501 17.31 -8.94 1.30
N ALA A 502 16.28 -9.16 2.09
CA ALA A 502 16.28 -10.23 3.08
C ALA A 502 15.96 -11.57 2.39
N LEU A 503 16.92 -12.49 2.40
CA LEU A 503 16.83 -13.78 1.72
C LEU A 503 16.05 -14.79 2.58
N LEU A 504 14.74 -14.58 2.67
CA LEU A 504 13.84 -15.53 3.29
C LEU A 504 13.39 -16.61 2.30
N PRO A 505 13.28 -17.89 2.74
CA PRO A 505 12.74 -18.94 1.90
C PRO A 505 11.24 -18.74 1.71
N PHE A 506 10.75 -18.82 0.48
CA PHE A 506 9.33 -18.64 0.18
C PHE A 506 8.47 -19.71 0.88
N PHE A 507 7.31 -19.30 1.42
CA PHE A 507 6.43 -20.20 2.18
C PHE A 507 5.80 -21.27 1.29
N ASP A 508 5.79 -22.52 1.76
CA ASP A 508 4.80 -23.50 1.34
C ASP A 508 3.46 -23.15 2.00
N CYS A 509 2.66 -22.34 1.30
CA CYS A 509 1.38 -21.88 1.81
C CYS A 509 0.38 -23.02 2.00
N ASP A 510 0.45 -24.10 1.23
CA ASP A 510 -0.53 -25.18 1.32
C ASP A 510 -0.24 -26.06 2.55
N LYS A 511 1.04 -26.31 2.84
CA LYS A 511 1.47 -26.91 4.11
C LYS A 511 1.08 -26.02 5.30
N LEU A 512 1.42 -24.72 5.26
CA LEU A 512 1.10 -23.79 6.35
C LEU A 512 -0.40 -23.74 6.66
N VAL A 513 -1.24 -23.60 5.63
CA VAL A 513 -2.70 -23.52 5.79
C VAL A 513 -3.27 -24.82 6.36
N SER A 514 -2.71 -25.96 5.98
CA SER A 514 -3.11 -27.26 6.54
C SER A 514 -2.81 -27.35 8.03
N LEU A 515 -1.61 -26.95 8.44
CA LEU A 515 -1.19 -26.94 9.86
C LEU A 515 -2.00 -25.95 10.69
N VAL A 516 -2.22 -24.71 10.19
CA VAL A 516 -3.05 -23.72 10.88
C VAL A 516 -4.46 -24.27 11.11
N ARG A 517 -5.06 -24.94 10.12
CA ARG A 517 -6.40 -25.54 10.26
C ARG A 517 -6.44 -26.68 11.27
N GLU A 518 -5.39 -27.49 11.34
CA GLU A 518 -5.27 -28.58 12.32
C GLU A 518 -5.23 -28.02 13.75
N HIS A 519 -4.31 -27.10 14.01
CA HIS A 519 -4.12 -26.48 15.32
C HIS A 519 -5.28 -25.53 15.70
N SER A 520 -6.01 -24.97 14.73
CA SER A 520 -7.15 -24.08 14.98
C SER A 520 -8.33 -24.74 15.69
N ARG A 521 -8.44 -26.08 15.67
CA ARG A 521 -9.60 -26.81 16.24
C ARG A 521 -9.75 -26.64 17.74
N ASN A 522 -8.63 -26.39 18.43
CA ASN A 522 -8.57 -26.27 19.88
C ASN A 522 -8.36 -24.83 20.34
N LEU A 523 -8.48 -23.85 19.43
CA LEU A 523 -8.33 -22.45 19.79
C LEU A 523 -9.53 -21.95 20.61
N PRO A 524 -9.29 -21.05 21.58
CA PRO A 524 -10.34 -20.31 22.26
C PRO A 524 -11.34 -19.62 21.30
N LEU A 525 -12.55 -19.34 21.77
CA LEU A 525 -13.58 -18.75 20.92
C LEU A 525 -13.22 -17.35 20.41
N ASP A 526 -12.57 -16.53 21.23
CA ASP A 526 -12.09 -15.19 20.85
C ASP A 526 -11.03 -15.24 19.74
N GLU A 527 -10.17 -16.26 19.77
CA GLU A 527 -9.21 -16.58 18.71
C GLU A 527 -9.90 -16.98 17.39
N ILE A 528 -10.97 -17.76 17.50
CA ILE A 528 -11.79 -18.13 16.34
C ILE A 528 -12.50 -16.90 15.77
N TYR A 529 -13.09 -16.04 16.61
CA TYR A 529 -13.80 -14.83 16.16
C TYR A 529 -12.90 -13.87 15.39
N ARG A 530 -11.65 -13.67 15.83
CA ARG A 530 -10.71 -12.80 15.09
C ARG A 530 -10.17 -13.42 13.79
N ASN A 531 -10.45 -14.69 13.53
CA ASN A 531 -10.08 -15.41 12.31
C ASN A 531 -11.22 -15.49 11.27
N VAL A 532 -12.32 -14.78 11.51
CA VAL A 532 -13.48 -14.71 10.60
C VAL A 532 -13.35 -13.51 9.66
N GLU A 533 -13.70 -13.73 8.40
CA GLU A 533 -13.79 -12.66 7.40
C GLU A 533 -15.03 -11.80 7.67
N GLY A 534 -14.82 -10.48 7.71
CA GLY A 534 -15.86 -9.48 7.96
C GLY A 534 -16.48 -8.88 6.71
N CYS A 535 -17.14 -7.75 6.87
CA CYS A 535 -17.75 -6.98 5.78
C CYS A 535 -17.58 -5.48 6.01
N ASP A 536 -17.61 -4.70 4.94
CA ASP A 536 -17.65 -3.24 5.07
C ASP A 536 -18.93 -2.81 5.81
N LEU A 537 -18.77 -1.88 6.75
CA LEU A 537 -19.87 -1.31 7.53
C LEU A 537 -20.15 0.11 7.07
N LEU A 538 -21.42 0.44 6.83
CA LEU A 538 -21.88 1.80 6.57
C LEU A 538 -22.62 2.34 7.79
N PHE A 539 -22.12 3.46 8.32
CA PHE A 539 -22.72 4.21 9.42
C PHE A 539 -23.40 5.46 8.90
N LEU A 540 -24.69 5.61 9.23
CA LEU A 540 -25.51 6.75 8.83
C LEU A 540 -26.03 7.47 10.10
N PRO A 541 -25.70 8.75 10.29
CA PRO A 541 -26.31 9.55 11.34
C PRO A 541 -27.75 9.90 10.96
N THR A 542 -28.60 10.25 11.94
CA THR A 542 -30.02 10.61 11.72
C THR A 542 -30.22 11.73 10.69
N ALA A 543 -29.30 12.69 10.62
CA ALA A 543 -29.37 13.80 9.67
C ALA A 543 -29.00 13.38 8.22
N ASN A 544 -28.53 12.16 8.00
CA ASN A 544 -28.19 11.67 6.67
C ASN A 544 -29.46 11.26 5.91
N LYS A 545 -29.57 11.69 4.66
CA LYS A 545 -30.73 11.39 3.79
C LYS A 545 -31.03 9.91 3.59
N ASN A 546 -30.02 9.03 3.75
CA ASN A 546 -30.17 7.59 3.56
C ASN A 546 -30.52 6.86 4.86
N TYR A 547 -30.59 7.55 6.00
CA TYR A 547 -30.89 6.96 7.31
C TYR A 547 -32.24 6.21 7.30
N ALA A 548 -33.31 6.88 6.84
CA ALA A 548 -34.65 6.28 6.82
C ALA A 548 -34.71 5.00 5.98
N THR A 549 -33.99 4.96 4.85
CA THR A 549 -33.89 3.75 4.00
C THR A 549 -33.19 2.62 4.75
N ALA A 550 -32.07 2.90 5.44
CA ALA A 550 -31.35 1.88 6.20
C ALA A 550 -32.16 1.39 7.42
N GLU A 551 -32.91 2.27 8.09
CA GLU A 551 -33.78 1.93 9.22
C GLU A 551 -34.86 0.90 8.87
N THR A 552 -35.32 0.88 7.61
CA THR A 552 -36.29 -0.14 7.16
C THR A 552 -35.80 -1.58 7.30
N LEU A 553 -34.48 -1.80 7.31
CA LEU A 553 -33.88 -3.13 7.49
C LEU A 553 -34.14 -3.72 8.89
N TYR A 554 -34.27 -2.86 9.90
CA TYR A 554 -34.44 -3.28 11.29
C TYR A 554 -35.88 -3.20 11.79
N THR A 555 -36.75 -2.49 11.07
CA THR A 555 -38.18 -2.37 11.42
C THR A 555 -39.04 -3.45 10.77
N ASN A 556 -38.61 -4.04 9.65
CA ASN A 556 -39.36 -5.06 8.90
C ASN A 556 -38.60 -6.40 8.81
N PHE A 557 -38.49 -7.13 9.92
CA PHE A 557 -37.83 -8.45 10.02
C PHE A 557 -38.45 -9.55 9.12
N THR A 558 -39.51 -9.28 8.37
CA THR A 558 -40.36 -10.27 7.70
C THR A 558 -39.92 -10.65 6.29
N LYS A 559 -38.88 -10.03 5.71
CA LYS A 559 -38.24 -10.50 4.47
C LYS A 559 -36.72 -10.33 4.52
N THR A 560 -36.00 -11.29 3.95
CA THR A 560 -34.59 -11.19 3.54
C THR A 560 -34.43 -10.12 2.45
N SER A 561 -34.65 -8.86 2.80
CA SER A 561 -34.55 -7.72 1.88
C SER A 561 -33.25 -6.97 2.14
N ASN A 562 -32.33 -7.04 1.18
CA ASN A 562 -31.33 -5.98 1.05
C ASN A 562 -32.04 -4.70 0.57
N VAL A 563 -31.53 -3.54 0.99
CA VAL A 563 -31.97 -2.24 0.47
C VAL A 563 -30.88 -1.66 -0.43
N LYS A 564 -31.30 -0.94 -1.48
CA LYS A 564 -30.35 -0.22 -2.34
C LYS A 564 -30.19 1.19 -1.81
N ILE A 565 -28.95 1.55 -1.49
CA ILE A 565 -28.55 2.91 -1.20
C ILE A 565 -27.96 3.46 -2.49
N MET A 566 -28.69 4.36 -3.15
CA MET A 566 -28.27 4.97 -4.41
C MET A 566 -27.85 6.42 -4.17
N GLY A 567 -26.67 6.78 -4.64
CA GLY A 567 -26.13 8.12 -4.46
C GLY A 567 -24.93 8.40 -5.34
N LYS A 568 -24.76 9.67 -5.71
CA LYS A 568 -23.58 10.16 -6.44
C LYS A 568 -22.27 9.81 -5.71
N PHE A 569 -22.26 9.94 -4.39
CA PHE A 569 -21.05 9.88 -3.55
C PHE A 569 -20.71 8.48 -3.03
N TYR A 570 -21.71 7.61 -2.94
CA TYR A 570 -21.61 6.20 -2.59
C TYR A 570 -22.90 5.51 -3.05
N SER A 571 -22.78 4.33 -3.64
CA SER A 571 -23.91 3.50 -4.05
C SER A 571 -23.63 2.04 -3.74
N GLY A 572 -24.59 1.34 -3.14
CA GLY A 572 -24.40 -0.02 -2.68
C GLY A 572 -25.68 -0.72 -2.28
N ARG A 573 -25.55 -2.02 -1.98
CA ARG A 573 -26.57 -2.80 -1.29
C ARG A 573 -26.25 -2.77 0.20
N ALA A 574 -27.25 -2.55 1.02
CA ALA A 574 -27.16 -2.65 2.46
C ALA A 574 -27.99 -3.81 3.00
N THR A 575 -27.44 -4.52 3.97
CA THR A 575 -28.11 -5.60 4.70
C THR A 575 -27.95 -5.41 6.21
N ILE A 576 -28.73 -6.16 6.97
CA ILE A 576 -28.67 -6.18 8.44
C ILE A 576 -27.24 -6.49 8.88
N HIS A 577 -26.75 -5.71 9.84
CA HIS A 577 -25.53 -6.00 10.57
C HIS A 577 -25.92 -6.62 11.92
N SER A 578 -25.60 -7.91 12.11
CA SER A 578 -26.04 -8.67 13.30
C SER A 578 -25.47 -8.15 14.62
N SER A 579 -24.33 -7.46 14.55
CA SER A 579 -23.63 -6.90 15.71
C SER A 579 -23.79 -5.38 15.80
N ALA A 580 -24.76 -4.81 15.08
CA ALA A 580 -25.02 -3.38 15.12
C ALA A 580 -25.49 -2.93 16.51
N SER A 581 -24.91 -1.84 17.02
CA SER A 581 -25.57 -1.05 18.05
C SER A 581 -26.78 -0.35 17.42
N MET A 582 -27.93 -0.45 18.08
CA MET A 582 -29.18 0.13 17.61
C MET A 582 -29.38 1.54 18.17
N PRO A 583 -30.07 2.44 17.44
CA PRO A 583 -30.47 3.73 17.97
C PRO A 583 -31.20 3.59 19.31
N GLY A 584 -30.70 4.28 20.34
CA GLY A 584 -31.20 4.17 21.72
C GLY A 584 -30.33 3.31 22.65
N ASP A 585 -29.45 2.46 22.11
CA ASP A 585 -28.54 1.66 22.92
C ASP A 585 -27.59 2.56 23.72
N SER A 586 -27.32 2.18 24.97
CA SER A 586 -26.30 2.83 25.79
C SER A 586 -24.97 2.10 25.63
N GLN A 587 -23.99 2.81 25.08
CA GLN A 587 -22.65 2.30 24.85
C GLN A 587 -21.65 3.07 25.72
N ARG A 588 -20.56 2.40 26.12
CA ARG A 588 -19.47 3.00 26.90
C ARG A 588 -18.23 3.14 26.03
N LEU A 589 -17.66 4.34 26.00
CA LEU A 589 -16.38 4.57 25.34
C LEU A 589 -15.23 4.10 26.25
N ILE A 590 -14.34 3.27 25.71
CA ILE A 590 -13.21 2.72 26.48
C ILE A 590 -12.31 3.85 27.01
N GLU A 591 -12.05 4.88 26.20
CA GLU A 591 -11.07 5.93 26.53
C GLU A 591 -11.57 7.01 27.51
N GLU A 592 -12.86 7.30 27.52
CA GLU A 592 -13.43 8.41 28.30
C GLU A 592 -14.24 7.92 29.50
N ALA A 593 -14.48 6.61 29.63
CA ALA A 593 -15.38 6.01 30.61
C ALA A 593 -16.79 6.66 30.66
N LYS A 594 -17.17 7.37 29.60
CA LYS A 594 -18.46 8.03 29.46
C LYS A 594 -19.42 7.17 28.65
N ASN A 595 -20.66 7.14 29.11
CA ASN A 595 -21.75 6.53 28.37
C ASN A 595 -22.26 7.52 27.32
N TYR A 596 -22.61 7.01 26.14
CA TYR A 596 -23.32 7.74 25.12
C TYR A 596 -24.50 6.90 24.62
N VAL A 597 -25.51 7.58 24.09
CA VAL A 597 -26.66 6.93 23.46
C VAL A 597 -26.42 6.93 21.96
N VAL A 598 -26.46 5.75 21.36
CA VAL A 598 -26.28 5.56 19.92
C VAL A 598 -27.44 6.23 19.20
N LYS A 599 -27.14 7.05 18.19
CA LYS A 599 -28.14 7.71 17.33
C LYS A 599 -27.98 7.36 15.86
N SER A 600 -26.82 6.85 15.46
CA SER A 600 -26.57 6.38 14.10
C SER A 600 -27.11 4.96 13.93
N ILE A 601 -27.26 4.55 12.67
CA ILE A 601 -27.50 3.17 12.30
C ILE A 601 -26.28 2.63 11.56
N SER A 602 -25.89 1.39 11.85
CA SER A 602 -24.86 0.67 11.09
C SER A 602 -25.49 -0.46 10.30
N VAL A 603 -25.01 -0.69 9.07
CA VAL A 603 -25.47 -1.76 8.17
C VAL A 603 -24.28 -2.35 7.45
N VAL A 604 -24.36 -3.63 7.07
CA VAL A 604 -23.39 -4.22 6.15
C VAL A 604 -23.58 -3.57 4.79
N PHE A 605 -22.48 -3.20 4.13
CA PHE A 605 -22.49 -2.47 2.87
C PHE A 605 -21.67 -3.18 1.80
N VAL A 606 -22.25 -3.31 0.60
CA VAL A 606 -21.56 -3.85 -0.57
C VAL A 606 -21.69 -2.84 -1.72
N PRO A 607 -20.60 -2.21 -2.18
CA PRO A 607 -20.65 -1.28 -3.30
C PRO A 607 -21.23 -1.91 -4.56
N ILE A 608 -22.11 -1.19 -5.27
CA ILE A 608 -22.61 -1.62 -6.57
C ILE A 608 -21.55 -1.21 -7.60
N LYS A 609 -20.80 -2.19 -8.13
CA LYS A 609 -19.92 -1.95 -9.27
C LYS A 609 -20.79 -1.56 -10.47
N LYS A 610 -20.62 -0.35 -11.00
CA LYS A 610 -21.09 -0.08 -12.37
C LYS A 610 -20.36 -1.07 -13.27
N GLN A 611 -21.10 -1.90 -14.01
CA GLN A 611 -20.51 -2.61 -15.14
C GLN A 611 -20.01 -1.53 -16.11
N ILE A 612 -18.71 -1.29 -16.10
CA ILE A 612 -18.05 -0.48 -17.13
C ILE A 612 -17.88 -1.45 -18.29
N TYR A 613 -18.69 -1.26 -19.33
CA TYR A 613 -18.49 -1.88 -20.64
C TYR A 613 -17.45 -1.08 -21.41
#